data_AF-J9A2B7-F1
#
_entry.id   AF-J9A2B7-F1
#
_cell.length_a   1.000
_cell.length_b   1.000
_cell.length_c   1.000
_cell.angle_alpha   90.00
_cell.angle_beta   90.00
_cell.angle_gamma   90.00
#
_symmetry.space_group_name_H-M   'P 1'
#
loop_
_entity.id
_entity.type
_entity.pdbx_description
1 polymer ?
#
loop_
_entity_poly.entity_id
_entity_poly.type
_entity_poly.pdbx_seq_one_letter_code
_entity_poly.pdbx_strand_id
1 'polypeptide(L)'
;MTTDQKELRNALGQFATGVTVVTTSAEDNEPVGVTASSFNSVSLDPPLVLWSLSKTAKSMPAFETSGGFNVHILAAHQTDISNRFASSKGDKFEGLDHNSCDMGFPLLDEYAALFRCKTHYQYEGGDHIIFVGEVVEYQTNPLPVLIFHGGKYADARPKLNKEDTDEAVDLHSGKFTENYLLYLISRAHFQTSLPVRQSYIEQGLSDQEFFCLSLLSMNGGLSPEAISNRLAHTGHAPDSEIFERLARKELISQQGGEAGDISLTETGQKVFIELLAQSKALEEQLTKHFSEDELESAVRFMKKIIDITGSEIPELW
;
A
#
# COMPACT_ATOMS: atom_id res chain seq x y z
N MET A 1 13.21 36.99 13.38
CA MET A 1 13.40 35.86 12.45
C MET A 1 12.07 35.65 11.74
N THR A 2 12.02 35.85 10.43
CA THR A 2 10.83 35.56 9.63
C THR A 2 10.82 34.05 9.42
N THR A 3 9.96 33.34 10.16
CA THR A 3 9.81 31.88 10.00
C THR A 3 9.34 31.57 8.58
N ASP A 4 10.05 30.71 7.85
CA ASP A 4 9.53 30.20 6.58
C ASP A 4 8.28 29.36 6.87
N GLN A 5 7.12 29.85 6.39
CA GLN A 5 5.83 29.21 6.61
C GLN A 5 5.77 27.79 6.03
N LYS A 6 6.51 27.53 4.95
CA LYS A 6 6.57 26.20 4.34
C LYS A 6 7.36 25.24 5.20
N GLU A 7 8.51 25.66 5.73
CA GLU A 7 9.31 24.84 6.65
C GLU A 7 8.54 24.53 7.93
N LEU A 8 7.87 25.53 8.51
CA LEU A 8 7.03 25.33 9.69
C LEU A 8 5.89 24.35 9.42
N ARG A 9 5.20 24.48 8.28
CA ARG A 9 4.12 23.54 7.88
C ARG A 9 4.66 22.11 7.72
N ASN A 10 5.83 21.95 7.10
CA ASN A 10 6.45 20.63 6.93
C ASN A 10 6.82 20.01 8.28
N ALA A 11 7.33 20.81 9.22
CA ALA A 11 7.65 20.37 10.57
C ALA A 11 6.39 19.96 11.35
N LEU A 12 5.32 20.77 11.30
CA LEU A 12 4.02 20.45 11.91
C LEU A 12 3.42 19.16 11.33
N GLY A 13 3.61 18.93 10.03
CA GLY A 13 3.16 17.72 9.34
C GLY A 13 3.79 16.42 9.83
N GLN A 14 4.86 16.46 10.64
CA GLN A 14 5.42 15.26 11.28
C GLN A 14 4.54 14.70 12.39
N PHE A 15 3.64 15.52 12.96
CA PHE A 15 2.64 15.03 13.90
C PHE A 15 1.48 14.42 13.12
N ALA A 16 1.45 13.08 13.06
CA ALA A 16 0.38 12.34 12.40
C ALA A 16 -0.95 12.55 13.14
N THR A 17 -2.03 12.74 12.38
CA THR A 17 -3.37 12.99 12.91
C THR A 17 -4.39 12.13 12.18
N GLY A 18 -5.52 11.85 12.83
CA GLY A 18 -6.72 11.44 12.09
C GLY A 18 -7.26 12.60 11.26
N VAL A 19 -8.07 12.30 10.25
CA VAL A 19 -8.77 13.33 9.46
C VAL A 19 -10.21 13.44 9.94
N THR A 20 -10.70 14.67 10.11
CA THR A 20 -12.10 14.91 10.46
C THR A 20 -12.82 15.78 9.43
N VAL A 21 -14.13 15.61 9.32
CA VAL A 21 -15.03 16.62 8.74
C VAL A 21 -15.88 17.20 9.85
N VAL A 22 -15.74 18.50 10.06
CA VAL A 22 -16.55 19.25 11.02
C VAL A 22 -17.70 19.90 10.27
N THR A 23 -18.91 19.77 10.80
CA THR A 23 -20.13 20.23 10.15
C THR A 23 -21.00 21.05 11.08
N THR A 24 -21.74 21.99 10.50
CA THR A 24 -22.73 22.83 11.16
C THR A 24 -23.74 23.32 10.11
N SER A 25 -24.65 24.20 10.49
CA SER A 25 -25.59 24.84 9.56
C SER A 25 -25.47 26.37 9.65
N ALA A 26 -25.57 27.07 8.53
CA ALA A 26 -25.62 28.53 8.48
C ALA A 26 -27.03 29.05 8.80
N GLU A 27 -27.20 30.38 8.78
CA GLU A 27 -28.54 31.00 8.74
C GLU A 27 -29.33 30.39 7.56
N ASP A 28 -30.61 30.07 7.78
CA ASP A 28 -31.52 29.33 6.87
C ASP A 28 -31.34 27.80 6.78
N ASN A 29 -30.59 27.17 7.69
CA ASN A 29 -30.33 25.71 7.74
C ASN A 29 -29.48 25.17 6.58
N GLU A 30 -28.77 26.05 5.86
CA GLU A 30 -27.84 25.64 4.80
C GLU A 30 -26.68 24.82 5.39
N PRO A 31 -26.39 23.61 4.87
CA PRO A 31 -25.38 22.73 5.43
C PRO A 31 -23.96 23.23 5.16
N VAL A 32 -23.12 23.24 6.21
CA VAL A 32 -21.73 23.70 6.14
C VAL A 32 -20.80 22.62 6.65
N GLY A 33 -19.70 22.39 5.93
CA GLY A 33 -18.71 21.37 6.28
C GLY A 33 -17.29 21.76 5.90
N VAL A 34 -16.33 21.36 6.74
CA VAL A 34 -14.90 21.62 6.58
C VAL A 34 -14.08 20.42 7.01
N THR A 35 -13.13 20.01 6.18
CA THR A 35 -12.10 19.05 6.58
C THR A 35 -11.11 19.72 7.52
N ALA A 36 -10.84 19.09 8.67
CA ALA A 36 -9.88 19.55 9.65
C ALA A 36 -8.98 18.40 10.13
N SER A 37 -7.69 18.70 10.33
CA SER A 37 -6.73 17.80 10.99
C SER A 37 -6.21 18.38 12.32
N SER A 38 -6.77 19.53 12.74
CA SER A 38 -6.43 20.22 13.99
C SER A 38 -7.24 19.72 15.20
N PHE A 39 -8.09 18.72 15.01
CA PHE A 39 -8.95 18.19 16.06
C PHE A 39 -8.13 17.52 17.16
N ASN A 40 -8.50 17.72 18.43
CA ASN A 40 -7.93 16.98 19.56
C ASN A 40 -8.91 16.92 20.75
N SER A 41 -8.68 15.96 21.65
CA SER A 41 -9.38 15.91 22.95
C SER A 41 -8.78 16.90 23.94
N VAL A 42 -9.61 17.42 24.84
CA VAL A 42 -9.20 18.41 25.85
C VAL A 42 -9.45 17.89 27.26
N SER A 43 -10.64 17.36 27.53
CA SER A 43 -11.06 16.93 28.86
C SER A 43 -12.06 15.77 28.77
N LEU A 44 -12.05 14.90 29.78
CA LEU A 44 -13.06 13.83 29.93
C LEU A 44 -14.23 14.27 30.81
N ASP A 45 -14.00 15.12 31.80
CA ASP A 45 -15.05 15.66 32.69
C ASP A 45 -14.77 17.15 33.03
N PRO A 46 -15.53 18.10 32.45
CA PRO A 46 -16.55 17.89 31.43
C PRO A 46 -15.94 17.37 30.11
N PRO A 47 -16.71 16.66 29.25
CA PRO A 47 -16.18 16.08 28.02
C PRO A 47 -15.97 17.16 26.95
N LEU A 48 -14.74 17.61 26.78
CA LEU A 48 -14.38 18.70 25.88
C LEU A 48 -13.44 18.22 24.76
N VAL A 49 -13.69 18.74 23.55
CA VAL A 49 -12.83 18.60 22.38
C VAL A 49 -12.53 19.98 21.80
N LEU A 50 -11.49 20.08 20.98
CA LEU A 50 -11.19 21.31 20.24
C LEU A 50 -10.80 21.07 18.79
N TRP A 51 -10.90 22.12 17.98
CA TRP A 51 -10.33 22.20 16.64
C TRP A 51 -10.15 23.69 16.26
N SER A 52 -9.42 23.95 15.18
CA SER A 52 -9.10 25.31 14.75
C SER A 52 -9.57 25.56 13.31
N LEU A 53 -10.24 26.69 13.09
CA LEU A 53 -10.71 27.11 11.76
C LEU A 53 -10.03 28.43 11.36
N SER A 54 -9.57 28.52 10.11
CA SER A 54 -8.95 29.77 9.62
C SER A 54 -9.96 30.91 9.64
N LYS A 55 -9.55 32.08 10.13
CA LYS A 55 -10.38 33.31 10.11
C LYS A 55 -10.82 33.73 8.71
N THR A 56 -10.13 33.26 7.68
CA THR A 56 -10.44 33.55 6.27
C THR A 56 -11.36 32.52 5.63
N ALA A 57 -11.76 31.47 6.37
CA ALA A 57 -12.63 30.43 5.85
C ALA A 57 -14.04 30.99 5.58
N LYS A 58 -14.61 30.71 4.40
CA LYS A 58 -15.99 31.11 4.04
C LYS A 58 -17.04 30.55 5.01
N SER A 59 -16.75 29.43 5.66
CA SER A 59 -17.59 28.77 6.65
C SER A 59 -17.54 29.41 8.04
N MET A 60 -16.60 30.34 8.30
CA MET A 60 -16.40 30.92 9.63
C MET A 60 -17.69 31.52 10.22
N PRO A 61 -18.47 32.34 9.49
CA PRO A 61 -19.69 32.93 10.06
C PRO A 61 -20.69 31.88 10.56
N ALA A 62 -20.81 30.73 9.88
CA ALA A 62 -21.72 29.67 10.29
C ALA A 62 -21.28 29.02 11.62
N PHE A 63 -19.98 28.74 11.78
CA PHE A 63 -19.46 28.13 13.02
C PHE A 63 -19.46 29.10 14.21
N GLU A 64 -19.33 30.40 13.97
CA GLU A 64 -19.37 31.41 15.04
C GLU A 64 -20.78 31.52 15.66
N THR A 65 -21.83 31.40 14.85
CA THR A 65 -23.21 31.72 15.26
C THR A 65 -24.12 30.51 15.48
N SER A 66 -23.83 29.35 14.91
CA SER A 66 -24.70 28.17 14.98
C SER A 66 -24.86 27.56 16.38
N GLY A 67 -23.93 27.85 17.30
CA GLY A 67 -23.95 27.35 18.67
C GLY A 67 -23.50 25.89 18.86
N GLY A 68 -23.13 25.18 17.77
CA GLY A 68 -22.64 23.81 17.86
C GLY A 68 -22.16 23.24 16.54
N PHE A 69 -21.61 22.03 16.59
CA PHE A 69 -21.06 21.34 15.44
C PHE A 69 -20.98 19.83 15.65
N ASN A 70 -20.96 19.06 14.55
CA ASN A 70 -20.61 17.64 14.58
C ASN A 70 -19.17 17.45 14.11
N VAL A 71 -18.40 16.59 14.76
CA VAL A 71 -17.07 16.14 14.32
C VAL A 71 -17.17 14.69 13.87
N HIS A 72 -16.94 14.44 12.58
CA HIS A 72 -16.85 13.10 12.01
C HIS A 72 -15.38 12.73 11.85
N ILE A 73 -14.89 11.71 12.56
CA ILE A 73 -13.59 11.10 12.27
C ILE A 73 -13.76 10.19 11.05
N LEU A 74 -13.01 10.46 9.98
CA LEU A 74 -13.15 9.73 8.72
C LEU A 74 -12.50 8.35 8.78
N ALA A 75 -13.14 7.40 8.11
CA ALA A 75 -12.61 6.07 7.85
C ALA A 75 -11.61 6.11 6.68
N ALA A 76 -10.71 5.11 6.61
CA ALA A 76 -9.60 5.05 5.67
C ALA A 76 -10.02 5.18 4.19
N HIS A 77 -11.18 4.64 3.83
CA HIS A 77 -11.71 4.71 2.46
C HIS A 77 -12.23 6.11 2.06
N GLN A 78 -12.49 7.01 3.02
CA GLN A 78 -13.17 8.30 2.80
C GLN A 78 -12.21 9.44 2.38
N THR A 79 -11.17 9.12 1.61
CA THR A 79 -10.22 10.11 1.09
C THR A 79 -10.88 11.13 0.16
N ASP A 80 -11.86 10.68 -0.63
CA ASP A 80 -12.68 11.50 -1.52
C ASP A 80 -13.54 12.53 -0.74
N ILE A 81 -14.16 12.10 0.35
CA ILE A 81 -14.92 12.97 1.28
C ILE A 81 -13.98 14.00 1.90
N SER A 82 -12.81 13.59 2.40
CA SER A 82 -11.80 14.51 2.92
C SER A 82 -11.43 15.60 1.90
N ASN A 83 -11.15 15.19 0.66
CA ASN A 83 -10.78 16.12 -0.42
C ASN A 83 -11.94 17.07 -0.78
N ARG A 84 -13.17 16.54 -0.84
CA ARG A 84 -14.39 17.31 -1.12
C ARG A 84 -14.58 18.42 -0.09
N PHE A 85 -14.52 18.10 1.20
CA PHE A 85 -14.73 19.08 2.27
C PHE A 85 -13.54 20.02 2.51
N ALA A 86 -12.36 19.70 1.99
CA ALA A 86 -11.18 20.59 1.98
C ALA A 86 -11.22 21.63 0.84
N SER A 87 -12.02 21.40 -0.21
CA SER A 87 -12.18 22.33 -1.35
C SER A 87 -12.82 23.67 -0.92
N SER A 88 -12.45 24.75 -1.61
CA SER A 88 -13.08 26.08 -1.48
C SER A 88 -14.13 26.39 -2.55
N LYS A 89 -14.42 25.41 -3.42
CA LYS A 89 -15.28 25.51 -4.61
C LYS A 89 -16.41 24.47 -4.57
N GLY A 90 -17.53 24.82 -5.19
CA GLY A 90 -18.69 23.95 -5.36
C GLY A 90 -19.57 23.88 -4.13
N ASP A 91 -20.75 23.28 -4.30
CA ASP A 91 -21.55 22.78 -3.19
C ASP A 91 -20.93 21.45 -2.72
N LYS A 92 -20.54 21.41 -1.44
CA LYS A 92 -19.86 20.25 -0.85
C LYS A 92 -20.82 19.12 -0.48
N PHE A 93 -22.10 19.42 -0.31
CA PHE A 93 -23.13 18.45 0.04
C PHE A 93 -23.90 17.95 -1.19
N GLU A 94 -23.72 18.59 -2.35
CA GLU A 94 -24.34 18.16 -3.60
C GLU A 94 -24.04 16.68 -3.91
N GLY A 95 -25.11 15.90 -4.06
CA GLY A 95 -25.05 14.46 -4.34
C GLY A 95 -24.52 13.60 -3.19
N LEU A 96 -24.40 14.13 -1.96
CA LEU A 96 -24.20 13.33 -0.76
C LEU A 96 -25.54 13.06 -0.08
N ASP A 97 -25.78 11.79 0.20
CA ASP A 97 -26.79 11.41 1.19
C ASP A 97 -26.32 11.93 2.56
N HIS A 98 -27.16 12.76 3.19
CA HIS A 98 -26.91 13.30 4.51
C HIS A 98 -28.24 13.54 5.21
N ASN A 99 -28.23 13.31 6.52
CA ASN A 99 -29.35 13.61 7.40
C ASN A 99 -28.98 14.76 8.33
N SER A 100 -29.93 15.33 9.06
CA SER A 100 -29.63 16.26 10.14
C SER A 100 -29.69 15.56 11.49
N CYS A 101 -28.81 15.92 12.42
CA CYS A 101 -28.95 15.53 13.81
C CYS A 101 -30.08 16.31 14.49
N ASP A 102 -30.39 15.97 15.75
CA ASP A 102 -31.44 16.66 16.53
C ASP A 102 -31.16 18.16 16.74
N MET A 103 -29.91 18.59 16.59
CA MET A 103 -29.50 20.00 16.61
C MET A 103 -29.59 20.69 15.24
N GLY A 104 -30.03 19.99 14.19
CA GLY A 104 -30.19 20.52 12.83
C GLY A 104 -28.92 20.51 11.97
N PHE A 105 -27.79 20.07 12.51
CA PHE A 105 -26.52 20.03 11.79
C PHE A 105 -26.40 18.78 10.92
N PRO A 106 -25.82 18.87 9.71
CA PRO A 106 -25.75 17.73 8.80
C PRO A 106 -24.83 16.63 9.34
N LEU A 107 -25.18 15.39 9.06
CA LEU A 107 -24.50 14.17 9.41
C LEU A 107 -24.06 13.47 8.15
N LEU A 108 -22.79 13.06 8.11
CA LEU A 108 -22.29 12.16 7.08
C LEU A 108 -22.73 10.73 7.42
N ASP A 109 -23.08 9.93 6.41
CA ASP A 109 -23.59 8.58 6.61
C ASP A 109 -22.54 7.60 7.16
N GLU A 110 -21.27 7.80 6.81
CA GLU A 110 -20.16 6.95 7.25
C GLU A 110 -19.09 7.75 7.99
N TYR A 111 -18.60 7.18 9.09
CA TYR A 111 -17.54 7.72 9.92
C TYR A 111 -17.00 6.62 10.84
N ALA A 112 -15.71 6.71 11.22
CA ALA A 112 -15.14 5.85 12.25
C ALA A 112 -15.60 6.27 13.66
N ALA A 113 -15.81 7.56 13.87
CA ALA A 113 -16.44 8.09 15.08
C ALA A 113 -17.15 9.41 14.82
N LEU A 114 -18.19 9.69 15.61
CA LEU A 114 -18.95 10.94 15.58
C LEU A 114 -18.96 11.55 16.98
N PHE A 115 -18.73 12.85 17.06
CA PHE A 115 -18.97 13.65 18.27
C PHE A 115 -19.94 14.78 17.94
N ARG A 116 -21.05 14.86 18.66
CA ARG A 116 -21.98 15.99 18.60
C ARG A 116 -21.63 16.96 19.70
N CYS A 117 -21.37 18.21 19.33
CA CYS A 117 -20.82 19.21 20.24
C CYS A 117 -21.70 20.46 20.31
N LYS A 118 -21.85 21.00 21.52
CA LYS A 118 -22.27 22.38 21.74
C LYS A 118 -21.02 23.26 21.84
N THR A 119 -21.01 24.41 21.18
CA THR A 119 -19.88 25.34 21.27
C THR A 119 -19.79 25.87 22.71
N HIS A 120 -18.69 25.58 23.38
CA HIS A 120 -18.45 25.94 24.78
C HIS A 120 -17.58 27.19 24.89
N TYR A 121 -16.48 27.26 24.12
CA TYR A 121 -15.63 28.46 24.01
C TYR A 121 -15.14 28.69 22.58
N GLN A 122 -14.83 29.95 22.28
CA GLN A 122 -14.12 30.37 21.08
C GLN A 122 -12.93 31.23 21.51
N TYR A 123 -11.73 30.88 21.06
CA TYR A 123 -10.50 31.61 21.42
C TYR A 123 -9.73 32.08 20.20
N GLU A 124 -9.09 33.23 20.35
CA GLU A 124 -8.13 33.77 19.41
C GLU A 124 -6.88 32.87 19.32
N GLY A 125 -6.57 32.37 18.13
CA GLY A 125 -5.46 31.44 17.85
C GLY A 125 -4.55 31.91 16.73
N GLY A 126 -4.22 33.21 16.68
CA GLY A 126 -3.43 33.80 15.60
C GLY A 126 -4.27 34.03 14.34
N ASP A 127 -3.97 33.31 13.26
CA ASP A 127 -4.74 33.35 12.00
C ASP A 127 -5.95 32.38 11.99
N HIS A 128 -6.16 31.66 13.09
CA HIS A 128 -7.30 30.77 13.32
C HIS A 128 -8.10 31.17 14.56
N ILE A 129 -9.35 30.71 14.62
CA ILE A 129 -10.16 30.64 15.85
C ILE A 129 -10.13 29.20 16.35
N ILE A 130 -9.89 29.03 17.64
CA ILE A 130 -9.95 27.73 18.33
C ILE A 130 -11.37 27.56 18.88
N PHE A 131 -12.09 26.58 18.36
CA PHE A 131 -13.40 26.19 18.87
C PHE A 131 -13.23 25.08 19.89
N VAL A 132 -13.77 25.28 21.09
CA VAL A 132 -13.90 24.24 22.13
C VAL A 132 -15.35 23.82 22.20
N GLY A 133 -15.62 22.54 21.98
CA GLY A 133 -16.94 21.95 22.02
C GLY A 133 -17.13 21.03 23.22
N GLU A 134 -18.27 21.16 23.91
CA GLU A 134 -18.74 20.18 24.89
C GLU A 134 -19.46 19.05 24.16
N VAL A 135 -18.95 17.82 24.31
CA VAL A 135 -19.52 16.63 23.68
C VAL A 135 -20.80 16.24 24.42
N VAL A 136 -21.93 16.30 23.72
CA VAL A 136 -23.25 15.93 24.27
C VAL A 136 -23.66 14.52 23.86
N GLU A 137 -23.13 14.02 22.76
CA GLU A 137 -23.35 12.65 22.26
C GLU A 137 -22.13 12.21 21.44
N TYR A 138 -21.81 10.92 21.47
CA TYR A 138 -20.77 10.34 20.63
C TYR A 138 -21.14 8.93 20.17
N GLN A 139 -20.58 8.52 19.04
CA GLN A 139 -20.76 7.18 18.46
C GLN A 139 -19.45 6.70 17.86
N THR A 140 -19.24 5.39 17.83
CA THR A 140 -18.06 4.76 17.22
C THR A 140 -18.49 3.62 16.31
N ASN A 141 -17.75 3.45 15.23
CA ASN A 141 -17.90 2.33 14.30
C ASN A 141 -16.56 1.61 14.19
N PRO A 142 -16.56 0.27 14.01
CA PRO A 142 -15.33 -0.53 13.90
C PRO A 142 -14.71 -0.40 12.50
N LEU A 143 -14.43 0.84 12.06
CA LEU A 143 -13.81 1.16 10.78
C LEU A 143 -12.37 1.62 10.99
N PRO A 144 -11.42 1.23 10.11
CA PRO A 144 -10.06 1.76 10.14
C PRO A 144 -10.10 3.28 9.90
N VAL A 145 -9.29 4.05 10.63
CA VAL A 145 -9.27 5.52 10.54
C VAL A 145 -8.35 6.01 9.42
N LEU A 146 -8.76 7.09 8.73
CA LEU A 146 -7.90 7.80 7.78
C LEU A 146 -6.86 8.64 8.53
N ILE A 147 -5.58 8.45 8.19
CA ILE A 147 -4.47 9.19 8.76
C ILE A 147 -3.95 10.22 7.76
N PHE A 148 -3.52 11.38 8.28
CA PHE A 148 -2.80 12.39 7.53
C PHE A 148 -1.43 12.64 8.18
N HIS A 149 -0.37 12.49 7.40
CA HIS A 149 1.01 12.63 7.85
C HIS A 149 1.91 13.13 6.71
N GLY A 150 2.75 14.11 7.00
CA GLY A 150 3.72 14.64 6.03
C GLY A 150 3.09 15.23 4.76
N GLY A 151 1.84 15.69 4.82
CA GLY A 151 1.10 16.20 3.67
C GLY A 151 0.46 15.12 2.79
N LYS A 152 0.39 13.87 3.24
CA LYS A 152 -0.18 12.73 2.51
C LYS A 152 -1.17 11.95 3.38
N TYR A 153 -2.15 11.32 2.74
CA TYR A 153 -2.98 10.31 3.40
C TYR A 153 -2.18 9.03 3.66
N ALA A 154 -2.56 8.32 4.72
CA ALA A 154 -1.99 7.06 5.14
C ALA A 154 -3.05 6.23 5.89
N ASP A 155 -2.76 4.95 6.08
CA ASP A 155 -3.58 4.06 6.91
C ASP A 155 -3.03 3.90 8.31
N ALA A 156 -3.94 3.82 9.29
CA ALA A 156 -3.61 3.33 10.60
C ALA A 156 -3.37 1.82 10.55
N ARG A 157 -2.13 1.39 10.79
CA ARG A 157 -1.80 -0.03 11.01
C ARG A 157 -1.57 -0.28 12.50
N PRO A 158 -2.31 -1.20 13.13
CA PRO A 158 -2.02 -1.59 14.50
C PRO A 158 -0.60 -2.14 14.58
N LYS A 159 0.13 -1.78 15.63
CA LYS A 159 1.40 -2.45 15.92
C LYS A 159 1.07 -3.86 16.38
N LEU A 160 1.72 -4.86 15.79
CA LEU A 160 1.67 -6.22 16.30
C LEU A 160 2.25 -6.23 17.72
N ASN A 161 1.52 -6.82 18.67
CA ASN A 161 2.04 -7.03 20.01
C ASN A 161 3.16 -8.08 19.95
N LYS A 162 4.28 -7.83 20.63
CA LYS A 162 5.40 -8.78 20.71
C LYS A 162 5.02 -10.13 21.34
N GLU A 163 3.92 -10.17 22.09
CA GLU A 163 3.43 -11.40 22.74
C GLU A 163 2.67 -12.33 21.76
N ASP A 164 2.20 -11.81 20.61
CA ASP A 164 1.51 -12.59 19.57
C ASP A 164 2.45 -13.17 18.50
N THR A 165 3.76 -12.96 18.64
CA THR A 165 4.74 -13.56 17.73
C THR A 165 5.28 -14.84 18.36
N ASP A 166 4.75 -15.99 17.92
CA ASP A 166 5.45 -17.27 18.10
C ASP A 166 6.92 -17.11 17.66
N GLU A 167 7.85 -17.70 18.41
CA GLU A 167 9.28 -17.61 18.09
C GLU A 167 9.52 -18.00 16.62
N ALA A 168 10.12 -17.11 15.84
CA ALA A 168 10.35 -17.34 14.41
C ALA A 168 11.34 -18.50 14.14
N VAL A 169 12.16 -18.87 15.12
CA VAL A 169 13.10 -19.99 15.01
C VAL A 169 13.22 -20.66 16.38
N ASP A 170 12.93 -21.95 16.46
CA ASP A 170 13.26 -22.76 17.62
C ASP A 170 14.69 -23.31 17.46
N LEU A 171 15.65 -22.57 18.01
CA LEU A 171 17.07 -22.96 18.00
C LEU A 171 17.36 -24.17 18.90
N HIS A 172 16.46 -24.52 19.82
CA HIS A 172 16.62 -25.66 20.71
C HIS A 172 16.23 -26.98 20.04
N SER A 173 15.14 -26.99 19.26
CA SER A 173 14.72 -28.18 18.49
C SER A 173 15.25 -28.21 17.05
N GLY A 174 15.90 -27.14 16.59
CA GLY A 174 16.45 -27.03 15.23
C GLY A 174 15.37 -26.97 14.16
N LYS A 175 14.20 -26.42 14.49
CA LYS A 175 13.05 -26.30 13.57
C LYS A 175 12.87 -24.85 13.13
N PHE A 176 12.72 -24.65 11.83
CA PHE A 176 12.09 -23.43 11.31
C PHE A 176 10.62 -23.46 11.74
N THR A 177 10.14 -22.38 12.34
CA THR A 177 8.71 -22.24 12.63
C THR A 177 8.00 -21.64 11.42
N GLU A 178 6.67 -21.73 11.40
CA GLU A 178 5.87 -21.20 10.28
C GLU A 178 6.01 -19.69 10.07
N ASN A 179 6.59 -18.98 11.05
CA ASN A 179 6.79 -17.52 11.03
C ASN A 179 8.20 -17.11 10.61
N TYR A 180 9.09 -18.05 10.26
CA TYR A 180 10.42 -17.69 9.78
C TYR A 180 10.34 -17.08 8.37
N LEU A 181 10.66 -15.79 8.25
CA LEU A 181 10.53 -15.04 6.98
C LEU A 181 11.25 -15.70 5.80
N LEU A 182 12.51 -16.14 5.97
CA LEU A 182 13.26 -16.76 4.85
C LEU A 182 12.68 -18.12 4.45
N TYR A 183 12.09 -18.85 5.40
CA TYR A 183 11.33 -20.07 5.08
C TYR A 183 10.07 -19.73 4.29
N LEU A 184 9.30 -18.72 4.70
CA LEU A 184 8.10 -18.29 3.99
C LEU A 184 8.40 -17.81 2.57
N ILE A 185 9.45 -17.00 2.38
CA ILE A 185 9.90 -16.56 1.05
C ILE A 185 10.24 -17.77 0.17
N SER A 186 11.02 -18.71 0.71
CA SER A 186 11.41 -19.92 -0.03
C SER A 186 10.21 -20.80 -0.36
N ARG A 187 9.31 -21.04 0.61
CA ARG A 187 8.10 -21.84 0.45
C ARG A 187 7.16 -21.21 -0.57
N ALA A 188 6.97 -19.89 -0.52
CA ALA A 188 6.17 -19.17 -1.48
C ALA A 188 6.75 -19.30 -2.89
N HIS A 189 8.07 -19.10 -3.07
CA HIS A 189 8.73 -19.29 -4.35
C HIS A 189 8.50 -20.70 -4.91
N PHE A 190 8.76 -21.75 -4.13
CA PHE A 190 8.58 -23.13 -4.60
C PHE A 190 7.11 -23.46 -4.89
N GLN A 191 6.19 -22.92 -4.11
CA GLN A 191 4.76 -23.18 -4.30
C GLN A 191 4.21 -22.48 -5.55
N THR A 192 4.67 -21.26 -5.84
CA THR A 192 4.25 -20.54 -7.05
C THR A 192 4.97 -21.02 -8.31
N SER A 193 6.18 -21.57 -8.20
CA SER A 193 6.91 -22.14 -9.34
C SER A 193 6.45 -23.56 -9.73
N LEU A 194 5.79 -24.27 -8.80
CA LEU A 194 5.45 -25.70 -8.98
C LEU A 194 4.61 -25.99 -10.24
N PRO A 195 3.56 -25.21 -10.58
CA PRO A 195 2.76 -25.50 -11.77
C PRO A 195 3.55 -25.40 -13.08
N VAL A 196 4.39 -24.36 -13.21
CA VAL A 196 5.25 -24.17 -14.38
C VAL A 196 6.28 -25.31 -14.47
N ARG A 197 6.83 -25.72 -13.32
CA ARG A 197 7.75 -26.86 -13.23
C ARG A 197 7.12 -28.16 -13.70
N GLN A 198 5.91 -28.45 -13.25
CA GLN A 198 5.17 -29.62 -13.72
C GLN A 198 4.94 -29.54 -15.24
N SER A 199 4.56 -28.37 -15.77
CA SER A 199 4.30 -28.21 -17.20
C SER A 199 5.53 -28.45 -18.07
N TYR A 200 6.69 -27.85 -17.77
CA TYR A 200 7.87 -28.08 -18.62
C TYR A 200 8.38 -29.52 -18.51
N ILE A 201 8.23 -30.18 -17.35
CA ILE A 201 8.57 -31.60 -17.19
C ILE A 201 7.65 -32.47 -18.04
N GLU A 202 6.34 -32.19 -18.07
CA GLU A 202 5.37 -32.87 -18.93
C GLU A 202 5.66 -32.66 -20.43
N GLN A 203 6.22 -31.50 -20.78
CA GLN A 203 6.74 -31.20 -22.13
C GLN A 203 8.12 -31.84 -22.40
N GLY A 204 8.66 -32.61 -21.45
CA GLY A 204 9.91 -33.35 -21.59
C GLY A 204 11.18 -32.52 -21.38
N LEU A 205 11.08 -31.35 -20.75
CA LEU A 205 12.22 -30.50 -20.38
C LEU A 205 12.73 -30.83 -18.96
N SER A 206 14.06 -30.80 -18.78
CA SER A 206 14.68 -30.80 -17.46
C SER A 206 14.78 -29.39 -16.87
N ASP A 207 15.04 -29.28 -15.57
CA ASP A 207 15.25 -27.98 -14.90
C ASP A 207 16.39 -27.19 -15.59
N GLN A 208 17.53 -27.84 -15.90
CA GLN A 208 18.66 -27.22 -16.61
C GLN A 208 18.26 -26.68 -18.00
N GLU A 209 17.40 -27.41 -18.72
CA GLU A 209 16.90 -26.97 -20.03
C GLU A 209 16.00 -25.74 -19.87
N PHE A 210 15.08 -25.77 -18.90
CA PHE A 210 14.20 -24.63 -18.60
C PHE A 210 15.00 -23.37 -18.24
N PHE A 211 15.97 -23.48 -17.32
CA PHE A 211 16.79 -22.32 -16.91
C PHE A 211 17.62 -21.76 -18.06
N CYS A 212 18.13 -22.61 -18.95
CA CYS A 212 18.82 -22.18 -20.16
C CYS A 212 17.88 -21.38 -21.09
N LEU A 213 16.68 -21.90 -21.35
CA LEU A 213 15.69 -21.19 -22.19
C LEU A 213 15.24 -19.86 -21.56
N SER A 214 15.05 -19.81 -20.24
CA SER A 214 14.72 -18.59 -19.51
C SER A 214 15.79 -17.52 -19.69
N LEU A 215 17.05 -17.90 -19.44
CA LEU A 215 18.18 -16.98 -19.56
C LEU A 215 18.29 -16.39 -20.97
N LEU A 216 18.19 -17.24 -22.00
CA LEU A 216 18.27 -16.84 -23.40
C LEU A 216 17.08 -15.98 -23.82
N SER A 217 15.88 -16.22 -23.28
CA SER A 217 14.68 -15.43 -23.60
C SER A 217 14.82 -13.96 -23.20
N MET A 218 15.60 -13.64 -22.16
CA MET A 218 15.77 -12.26 -21.70
C MET A 218 17.03 -11.58 -22.22
N ASN A 219 18.08 -12.37 -22.47
CA ASN A 219 19.41 -11.84 -22.78
C ASN A 219 19.77 -11.97 -24.27
N GLY A 220 18.98 -12.72 -25.05
CA GLY A 220 19.32 -13.06 -26.43
C GLY A 220 20.46 -14.08 -26.51
N GLY A 221 21.28 -13.97 -27.55
CA GLY A 221 22.39 -14.89 -27.80
C GLY A 221 23.51 -14.77 -26.76
N LEU A 222 23.94 -15.90 -26.21
CA LEU A 222 25.02 -15.97 -25.21
C LEU A 222 25.98 -17.13 -25.50
N SER A 223 27.25 -16.97 -25.17
CA SER A 223 28.21 -18.08 -25.24
C SER A 223 27.88 -19.17 -24.21
N PRO A 224 28.22 -20.45 -24.47
CA PRO A 224 27.98 -21.55 -23.53
C PRO A 224 28.56 -21.27 -22.13
N GLU A 225 29.77 -20.72 -22.07
CA GLU A 225 30.44 -20.36 -20.81
C GLU A 225 29.66 -19.27 -20.05
N ALA A 226 29.16 -18.26 -20.75
CA ALA A 226 28.36 -17.20 -20.14
C ALA A 226 27.05 -17.76 -19.55
N ILE A 227 26.40 -18.69 -20.25
CA ILE A 227 25.18 -19.36 -19.78
C ILE A 227 25.47 -20.17 -18.51
N SER A 228 26.49 -21.03 -18.54
CA SER A 228 26.83 -21.88 -17.39
C SER A 228 27.25 -21.06 -16.17
N ASN A 229 28.03 -19.99 -16.36
CA ASN A 229 28.45 -19.11 -15.27
C ASN A 229 27.27 -18.36 -14.64
N ARG A 230 26.35 -17.83 -15.45
CA ARG A 230 25.15 -17.13 -14.94
C ARG A 230 24.15 -18.05 -14.27
N LEU A 231 24.19 -19.35 -14.55
CA LEU A 231 23.33 -20.36 -13.93
C LEU A 231 24.04 -21.16 -12.83
N ALA A 232 25.25 -20.77 -12.40
CA ALA A 232 26.01 -21.52 -11.40
C ALA A 232 25.36 -21.52 -10.01
N HIS A 233 24.84 -20.37 -9.55
CA HIS A 233 24.20 -20.22 -8.23
C HIS A 233 22.89 -21.00 -8.07
N THR A 234 22.38 -21.51 -9.18
CA THR A 234 21.07 -22.17 -9.29
C THR A 234 21.15 -23.65 -8.96
N GLY A 235 22.34 -24.23 -9.03
CA GLY A 235 22.54 -25.69 -9.01
C GLY A 235 22.14 -26.40 -10.31
N HIS A 236 21.72 -25.64 -11.33
CA HIS A 236 21.19 -26.13 -12.61
C HIS A 236 21.94 -25.54 -13.82
N ALA A 237 23.22 -25.24 -13.67
CA ALA A 237 24.06 -24.85 -14.81
C ALA A 237 24.05 -25.97 -15.89
N PRO A 238 23.86 -25.64 -17.17
CA PRO A 238 23.94 -26.61 -18.26
C PRO A 238 25.39 -26.98 -18.56
N ASP A 239 25.59 -28.23 -18.96
CA ASP A 239 26.83 -28.73 -19.55
C ASP A 239 26.66 -28.96 -21.07
N SER A 240 27.68 -29.51 -21.73
CA SER A 240 27.65 -29.81 -23.16
C SER A 240 26.52 -30.77 -23.55
N GLU A 241 26.19 -31.74 -22.71
CA GLU A 241 25.13 -32.70 -22.99
C GLU A 241 23.74 -32.01 -22.99
N ILE A 242 23.54 -31.07 -22.07
CA ILE A 242 22.31 -30.26 -22.04
C ILE A 242 22.18 -29.40 -23.30
N PHE A 243 23.25 -28.75 -23.76
CA PHE A 243 23.21 -27.97 -24.99
C PHE A 243 22.93 -28.84 -26.22
N GLU A 244 23.57 -30.00 -26.33
CA GLU A 244 23.28 -30.96 -27.41
C GLU A 244 21.83 -31.46 -27.38
N ARG A 245 21.25 -31.65 -26.20
CA ARG A 245 19.86 -32.09 -26.06
C ARG A 245 18.87 -30.99 -26.45
N LEU A 246 19.12 -29.74 -26.04
CA LEU A 246 18.35 -28.58 -26.48
C LEU A 246 18.42 -28.37 -27.99
N ALA A 247 19.60 -28.54 -28.59
CA ALA A 247 19.79 -28.45 -30.04
C ALA A 247 19.06 -29.58 -30.79
N ARG A 248 19.11 -30.81 -30.27
CA ARG A 248 18.36 -31.96 -30.81
C ARG A 248 16.85 -31.77 -30.75
N LYS A 249 16.35 -31.06 -29.74
CA LYS A 249 14.94 -30.65 -29.62
C LYS A 249 14.58 -29.43 -30.47
N GLU A 250 15.54 -28.91 -31.24
CA GLU A 250 15.38 -27.70 -32.06
C GLU A 250 14.99 -26.45 -31.25
N LEU A 251 15.34 -26.39 -29.96
CA LEU A 251 14.97 -25.27 -29.07
C LEU A 251 16.02 -24.16 -29.07
N ILE A 252 17.27 -24.51 -29.35
CA ILE A 252 18.38 -23.58 -29.46
C ILE A 252 19.13 -23.80 -30.76
N SER A 253 19.82 -22.76 -31.22
CA SER A 253 20.78 -22.82 -32.32
C SER A 253 22.10 -22.17 -31.89
N GLN A 254 23.21 -22.67 -32.41
CA GLN A 254 24.55 -22.14 -32.12
C GLN A 254 25.19 -21.61 -33.40
N GLN A 255 25.65 -20.36 -33.38
CA GLN A 255 26.33 -19.73 -34.52
C GLN A 255 27.83 -19.59 -34.25
N GLY A 256 28.69 -20.12 -35.13
CA GLY A 256 30.14 -19.90 -35.06
C GLY A 256 30.98 -21.04 -34.46
N GLY A 257 30.47 -22.28 -34.44
CA GLY A 257 31.17 -23.45 -33.90
C GLY A 257 30.95 -23.64 -32.39
N GLU A 258 31.78 -24.47 -31.73
CA GLU A 258 31.59 -24.85 -30.31
C GLU A 258 31.66 -23.68 -29.32
N ALA A 259 32.35 -22.59 -29.67
CA ALA A 259 32.42 -21.36 -28.87
C ALA A 259 31.40 -20.28 -29.30
N GLY A 260 30.54 -20.63 -30.26
CA GLY A 260 29.56 -19.73 -30.85
C GLY A 260 28.42 -19.38 -29.91
N ASP A 261 27.79 -18.23 -30.14
CA ASP A 261 26.63 -17.80 -29.35
C ASP A 261 25.45 -18.75 -29.58
N ILE A 262 24.84 -19.16 -28.48
CA ILE A 262 23.61 -19.94 -28.43
C ILE A 262 22.44 -18.97 -28.34
N SER A 263 21.44 -19.15 -29.20
CA SER A 263 20.19 -18.37 -29.20
C SER A 263 18.98 -19.28 -29.29
N LEU A 264 17.82 -18.80 -28.82
CA LEU A 264 16.54 -19.49 -29.04
C LEU A 264 16.23 -19.57 -30.54
N THR A 265 15.70 -20.72 -30.96
CA THR A 265 15.02 -20.84 -32.26
C THR A 265 13.58 -20.32 -32.15
N GLU A 266 12.86 -20.25 -33.27
CA GLU A 266 11.41 -19.97 -33.26
C GLU A 266 10.65 -21.01 -32.41
N THR A 267 11.03 -22.29 -32.50
CA THR A 267 10.43 -23.37 -31.69
C THR A 267 10.72 -23.17 -30.21
N GLY A 268 11.97 -22.88 -29.83
CA GLY A 268 12.35 -22.61 -28.44
C GLY A 268 11.66 -21.39 -27.86
N GLN A 269 11.55 -20.32 -28.65
CA GLN A 269 10.84 -19.12 -28.26
C GLN A 269 9.34 -19.39 -28.04
N LYS A 270 8.71 -20.18 -28.92
CA LYS A 270 7.30 -20.55 -28.76
C LYS A 270 7.05 -21.35 -27.49
N VAL A 271 7.88 -22.38 -27.23
CA VAL A 271 7.80 -23.19 -26.00
C VAL A 271 7.94 -22.30 -24.76
N PHE A 272 8.91 -21.38 -24.76
CA PHE A 272 9.11 -20.50 -23.60
C PHE A 272 7.97 -19.50 -23.41
N ILE A 273 7.38 -18.96 -24.48
CA ILE A 273 6.18 -18.10 -24.41
C ILE A 273 5.01 -18.85 -23.76
N GLU A 274 4.80 -20.12 -24.11
CA GLU A 274 3.74 -20.94 -23.52
C GLU A 274 3.96 -21.13 -22.00
N LEU A 275 5.20 -21.39 -21.57
CA LEU A 275 5.54 -21.50 -20.14
C LEU A 275 5.37 -20.16 -19.40
N LEU A 276 5.78 -19.05 -20.01
CA LEU A 276 5.64 -17.72 -19.44
C LEU A 276 4.16 -17.32 -19.29
N ALA A 277 3.33 -17.67 -20.27
CA ALA A 277 1.89 -17.42 -20.23
C ALA A 277 1.22 -18.15 -19.06
N GLN A 278 1.63 -19.39 -18.76
CA GLN A 278 1.13 -20.13 -17.59
C GLN A 278 1.54 -19.46 -16.28
N SER A 279 2.81 -19.04 -16.17
CA SER A 279 3.30 -18.28 -15.01
C SER A 279 2.50 -16.99 -14.80
N LYS A 280 2.23 -16.25 -15.87
CA LYS A 280 1.48 -15.00 -15.83
C LYS A 280 0.01 -15.21 -15.44
N ALA A 281 -0.62 -16.27 -15.95
CA ALA A 281 -1.99 -16.62 -15.59
C ALA A 281 -2.13 -16.95 -14.10
N LEU A 282 -1.15 -17.66 -13.52
CA LEU A 282 -1.11 -17.93 -12.08
C LEU A 282 -0.96 -16.63 -11.27
N GLU A 283 -0.06 -15.72 -11.68
CA GLU A 283 0.09 -14.42 -11.03
C GLU A 283 -1.22 -13.61 -11.06
N GLU A 284 -1.92 -13.58 -12.20
CA GLU A 284 -3.21 -12.89 -12.32
C GLU A 284 -4.30 -13.49 -11.41
N GLN A 285 -4.29 -14.82 -11.22
CA GLN A 285 -5.20 -15.47 -10.28
C GLN A 285 -4.86 -15.14 -8.82
N LEU A 286 -3.57 -15.16 -8.46
CA LEU A 286 -3.11 -14.84 -7.11
C LEU A 286 -3.39 -13.40 -6.73
N THR A 287 -3.07 -12.45 -7.61
CA THR A 287 -3.20 -11.01 -7.36
C THR A 287 -4.65 -10.56 -7.10
N LYS A 288 -5.66 -11.30 -7.58
CA LYS A 288 -7.09 -11.06 -7.28
C LYS A 288 -7.45 -11.18 -5.80
N HIS A 289 -6.60 -11.83 -5.01
CA HIS A 289 -6.81 -12.01 -3.56
C HIS A 289 -6.16 -10.92 -2.70
N PHE A 290 -5.53 -9.91 -3.32
CA PHE A 290 -4.81 -8.84 -2.63
C PHE A 290 -5.24 -7.48 -3.14
N SER A 291 -5.15 -6.46 -2.29
CA SER A 291 -5.27 -5.06 -2.69
C SER A 291 -4.04 -4.58 -3.46
N GLU A 292 -4.19 -3.50 -4.25
CA GLU A 292 -3.06 -2.88 -4.95
C GLU A 292 -1.95 -2.47 -3.98
N ASP A 293 -2.30 -1.91 -2.81
CA ASP A 293 -1.35 -1.49 -1.79
C ASP A 293 -0.56 -2.65 -1.17
N GLU A 294 -1.20 -3.81 -0.96
CA GLU A 294 -0.52 -5.03 -0.49
C GLU A 294 0.50 -5.52 -1.53
N LEU A 295 0.10 -5.55 -2.81
CA LEU A 295 0.98 -5.97 -3.91
C LEU A 295 2.17 -5.02 -4.06
N GLU A 296 1.95 -3.70 -4.09
CA GLU A 296 3.01 -2.71 -4.17
C GLU A 296 3.97 -2.79 -2.97
N SER A 297 3.41 -2.99 -1.77
CA SER A 297 4.19 -3.16 -0.54
C SER A 297 5.04 -4.42 -0.59
N ALA A 298 4.49 -5.54 -1.06
CA ALA A 298 5.21 -6.80 -1.22
C ALA A 298 6.36 -6.70 -2.23
N VAL A 299 6.11 -6.11 -3.40
CA VAL A 299 7.15 -5.88 -4.42
C VAL A 299 8.28 -5.01 -3.86
N ARG A 300 7.93 -3.91 -3.18
CA ARG A 300 8.92 -3.02 -2.56
C ARG A 300 9.73 -3.73 -1.47
N PHE A 301 9.07 -4.56 -0.67
CA PHE A 301 9.71 -5.37 0.36
C PHE A 301 10.72 -6.35 -0.23
N MET A 302 10.34 -7.10 -1.28
CA MET A 302 11.22 -8.05 -1.96
C MET A 302 12.41 -7.37 -2.62
N LYS A 303 12.20 -6.25 -3.33
CA LYS A 303 13.29 -5.44 -3.91
C LYS A 303 14.28 -4.98 -2.84
N LYS A 304 13.78 -4.52 -1.70
CA LYS A 304 14.62 -4.08 -0.59
C LYS A 304 15.45 -5.24 -0.01
N ILE A 305 14.92 -6.45 0.05
CA ILE A 305 15.71 -7.63 0.45
C ILE A 305 16.86 -7.84 -0.54
N ILE A 306 16.56 -7.88 -1.83
CA ILE A 306 17.55 -8.07 -2.90
C ILE A 306 18.67 -7.04 -2.81
N ASP A 307 18.32 -5.75 -2.73
CA ASP A 307 19.27 -4.63 -2.65
C ASP A 307 20.22 -4.76 -1.45
N ILE A 308 19.73 -5.24 -0.30
CA ILE A 308 20.52 -5.35 0.93
C ILE A 308 21.38 -6.63 0.95
N THR A 309 20.93 -7.70 0.29
CA THR A 309 21.66 -8.98 0.25
C THR A 309 22.83 -9.00 -0.74
N GLY A 310 22.96 -7.97 -1.57
CA GLY A 310 24.11 -7.78 -2.48
C GLY A 310 23.84 -8.23 -3.91
N SER A 311 24.87 -8.16 -4.75
CA SER A 311 24.80 -8.35 -6.21
C SER A 311 25.53 -9.59 -6.71
N GLU A 312 25.81 -10.56 -5.83
CA GLU A 312 26.51 -11.81 -6.19
C GLU A 312 25.65 -12.69 -7.11
N ILE A 313 24.33 -12.58 -7.01
CA ILE A 313 23.38 -13.19 -7.94
C ILE A 313 23.17 -12.21 -9.11
N PRO A 314 23.49 -12.60 -10.36
CA PRO A 314 23.31 -11.74 -11.52
C PRO A 314 21.86 -11.25 -11.67
N GLU A 315 21.68 -10.01 -12.11
CA GLU A 315 20.39 -9.56 -12.63
C GLU A 315 20.01 -10.40 -13.86
N LEU A 316 18.72 -10.69 -13.98
CA LEU A 316 18.06 -11.40 -15.09
C LEU A 316 18.16 -12.93 -15.03
N TRP A 317 17.20 -13.44 -14.24
CA TRP A 317 16.48 -14.69 -14.38
C TRP A 317 15.12 -14.47 -15.03
#